data_AF-A0A7R9YZ92-F1
#
_entry.id   AF-A0A7R9YZ92-F1
#
_cell.length_a   1.000
_cell.length_b   1.000
_cell.length_c   1.000
_cell.angle_alpha   90.00
_cell.angle_beta   90.00
_cell.angle_gamma   90.00
#
_symmetry.space_group_name_H-M   'P 1'
#
loop_
_entity.id
_entity.type
_entity.pdbx_description
1 polymer ?
#
loop_
_entity_poly.entity_id
_entity_poly.type
_entity_poly.pdbx_seq_one_letter_code
_entity_poly.pdbx_strand_id
1 'polypeptide(L)'
;GGGGGGVVSALLGSLGRGLSAPPLPRELVLTLRLKGGKLVNHIHVCTSTWTVTGLDQPLCGDTEMWKMSGWAARWSSAPGRIFPAKFKHFAVGGGHHAYQTETFGPAARRFPVEQFRMPAMPLLPPDTVYDDAVSPHVPIWRAASGHILVRPRINGTEGGYMVVDTGASGFVISPKASVDMGLDAFGELYAASIAGKVPAQFTKARTWSLGPLTIRNPVMMTMNLEGLVRGGPGDVIGIVGYDLFRRAVVAMPRMIGGGPPDGGGGASGRARGE
;
A
#
# COMPACT_ATOMS: atom_id res chain seq x y z
N GLY A 1 1.76 -35.38 -18.86
CA GLY A 1 1.13 -34.92 -20.11
C GLY A 1 0.16 -33.81 -19.78
N GLY A 2 0.17 -32.72 -20.53
CA GLY A 2 -0.74 -31.59 -20.33
C GLY A 2 -0.09 -30.25 -20.67
N GLY A 3 0.27 -30.05 -21.93
CA GLY A 3 0.64 -28.73 -22.45
C GLY A 3 -0.60 -27.84 -22.53
N GLY A 4 -0.58 -26.69 -21.84
CA GLY A 4 -1.69 -25.74 -21.81
C GLY A 4 -1.28 -24.41 -22.43
N GLY A 5 -1.48 -24.25 -23.74
CA GLY A 5 -1.28 -22.98 -24.43
C GLY A 5 -2.30 -21.94 -24.00
N GLY A 6 -1.83 -20.73 -23.68
CA GLY A 6 -2.68 -19.57 -23.44
C GLY A 6 -3.27 -19.06 -24.76
N VAL A 7 -4.57 -18.76 -24.77
CA VAL A 7 -5.27 -18.23 -25.94
C VAL A 7 -5.10 -16.71 -26.00
N VAL A 8 -4.40 -16.22 -27.02
CA VAL A 8 -4.38 -14.81 -27.40
C VAL A 8 -5.57 -14.59 -28.34
N SER A 9 -6.58 -13.86 -27.90
CA SER A 9 -7.71 -13.48 -28.76
C SER A 9 -7.48 -12.07 -29.31
N ALA A 10 -7.05 -11.99 -30.57
CA ALA A 10 -7.11 -10.74 -31.33
C ALA A 10 -8.50 -10.63 -31.96
N LEU A 11 -9.32 -9.68 -31.49
CA LEU A 11 -10.57 -9.33 -32.16
C LEU A 11 -10.24 -8.49 -33.40
N LEU A 12 -10.10 -9.16 -34.54
CA LEU A 12 -10.14 -8.53 -35.85
C LEU A 12 -11.59 -8.62 -36.36
N GLY A 13 -12.27 -7.48 -36.41
CA GLY A 13 -13.62 -7.39 -36.97
C GLY A 13 -13.65 -7.92 -38.40
N SER A 14 -14.63 -8.77 -38.71
CA SER A 14 -14.83 -9.33 -40.04
C SER A 14 -15.24 -8.24 -41.03
N LEU A 15 -14.34 -7.89 -41.95
CA LEU A 15 -14.69 -7.14 -43.15
C LEU A 15 -14.65 -8.08 -44.35
N GLY A 16 -15.72 -8.01 -45.15
CA GLY A 16 -15.95 -8.86 -46.31
C GLY A 16 -14.81 -8.81 -47.32
N ARG A 17 -14.66 -9.92 -48.05
CA ARG A 17 -13.69 -10.07 -49.14
C ARG A 17 -13.84 -8.93 -50.15
N GLY A 18 -12.81 -8.08 -50.28
CA GLY A 18 -12.73 -7.12 -51.39
C GLY A 18 -12.05 -5.78 -51.13
N LEU A 19 -11.62 -5.46 -49.90
CA LEU A 19 -10.94 -4.19 -49.61
C LEU A 19 -9.56 -4.47 -48.99
N SER A 20 -8.52 -3.86 -49.56
CA SER A 20 -7.17 -3.86 -48.97
C SER A 20 -7.29 -3.38 -47.51
N ALA A 21 -6.81 -4.19 -46.57
CA ALA A 21 -6.84 -3.82 -45.17
C ALA A 21 -6.16 -2.45 -44.99
N PRO A 22 -6.78 -1.51 -44.23
CA PRO A 22 -6.15 -0.23 -43.96
C PRO A 22 -4.78 -0.46 -43.30
N PRO A 23 -3.78 0.39 -43.57
CA PRO A 23 -2.48 0.26 -42.93
C PRO A 23 -2.67 0.25 -41.42
N LEU A 24 -2.00 -0.69 -40.75
CA LEU A 24 -2.08 -0.79 -39.29
C LEU A 24 -1.66 0.55 -38.66
N PRO A 25 -2.36 1.00 -37.62
CA PRO A 25 -1.92 2.17 -36.85
C PRO A 25 -0.48 1.95 -36.38
N ARG A 26 0.31 3.02 -36.24
CA ARG A 26 1.72 2.94 -35.79
C ARG A 26 1.88 2.28 -34.42
N GLU A 27 0.80 2.25 -33.63
CA GLU A 27 0.73 1.62 -32.32
C GLU A 27 -0.52 0.73 -32.24
N LEU A 28 -0.35 -0.47 -31.67
CA LEU A 28 -1.37 -1.47 -31.40
C LEU A 28 -1.49 -1.64 -29.89
N VAL A 29 -2.72 -1.64 -29.36
CA VAL A 29 -2.98 -1.90 -27.94
C VAL A 29 -3.52 -3.32 -27.78
N LEU A 30 -2.78 -4.15 -27.05
CA LEU A 30 -3.17 -5.51 -26.69
C LEU A 30 -3.74 -5.55 -25.28
N THR A 31 -4.94 -6.09 -25.11
CA THR A 31 -5.50 -6.31 -23.77
C THR A 31 -5.05 -7.66 -23.22
N LEU A 32 -4.27 -7.63 -22.15
CA LEU A 32 -3.86 -8.83 -21.42
C LEU A 32 -4.77 -9.03 -20.21
N ARG A 33 -5.54 -10.13 -20.21
CA ARG A 33 -6.36 -10.53 -19.07
C ARG A 33 -5.83 -11.84 -18.49
N LEU A 34 -5.53 -11.86 -17.19
CA LEU A 34 -5.18 -13.11 -16.52
C LEU A 34 -6.41 -14.03 -16.44
N LYS A 35 -6.17 -15.34 -16.53
CA LYS A 35 -7.22 -16.36 -16.39
C LYS A 35 -7.91 -16.18 -15.03
N GLY A 36 -9.23 -15.98 -15.03
CA GLY A 36 -10.00 -15.63 -13.83
C GLY A 36 -10.30 -14.13 -13.66
N GLY A 37 -9.88 -13.27 -14.59
CA GLY A 37 -10.44 -11.93 -14.82
C GLY A 37 -10.04 -10.83 -13.85
N LYS A 38 -9.30 -11.14 -12.77
CA LYS A 38 -8.96 -10.18 -11.71
C LYS A 38 -7.95 -9.10 -12.12
N LEU A 39 -7.22 -9.31 -13.21
CA LEU A 39 -6.20 -8.38 -13.70
C LEU A 39 -6.35 -8.21 -15.19
N VAL A 40 -6.49 -6.95 -15.62
CA VAL A 40 -6.60 -6.52 -17.01
C VAL A 40 -5.58 -5.43 -17.23
N ASN A 41 -4.61 -5.68 -18.11
CA ASN A 41 -3.57 -4.73 -18.49
C ASN A 41 -3.71 -4.36 -19.96
N HIS A 42 -3.26 -3.17 -20.35
CA HIS A 42 -3.15 -2.78 -21.75
C HIS A 42 -1.68 -2.65 -22.13
N ILE A 43 -1.24 -3.40 -23.13
CA ILE A 43 0.13 -3.40 -23.63
C ILE A 43 0.16 -2.63 -24.94
N HIS A 44 0.99 -1.61 -25.00
CA HIS A 44 1.20 -0.81 -26.20
C HIS A 44 2.35 -1.40 -27.02
N VAL A 45 2.15 -1.61 -28.32
CA VAL A 45 3.10 -2.26 -29.22
C VAL A 45 3.30 -1.42 -30.47
N CYS A 46 4.54 -1.10 -30.82
CA CYS A 46 4.87 -0.46 -32.09
C CYS A 46 4.68 -1.47 -33.23
N THR A 47 3.84 -1.17 -34.23
CA THR A 47 3.50 -2.12 -35.30
C THR A 47 4.58 -2.27 -36.37
N SER A 48 5.55 -1.34 -36.44
CA SER A 48 6.69 -1.45 -37.36
C SER A 48 7.81 -2.31 -36.82
N THR A 49 8.06 -2.27 -35.51
CA THR A 49 9.15 -3.01 -34.85
C THR A 49 8.65 -4.22 -34.05
N TRP A 50 7.35 -4.32 -33.82
CA TRP A 50 6.70 -5.31 -32.95
C TRP A 50 7.25 -5.34 -31.52
N THR A 51 7.82 -4.23 -31.07
CA THR A 51 8.33 -4.08 -29.71
C THR A 51 7.30 -3.41 -28.81
N VAL A 52 7.25 -3.82 -27.54
CA VAL A 52 6.40 -3.18 -26.53
C VAL A 52 6.90 -1.74 -26.27
N THR A 53 6.02 -0.76 -26.42
CA THR A 53 6.30 0.67 -26.16
C THR A 53 5.82 1.10 -24.78
N GLY A 54 4.84 0.39 -24.22
CA GLY A 54 4.31 0.70 -22.90
C GLY A 54 3.34 -0.32 -22.34
N LEU A 55 2.93 -0.08 -21.10
CA LEU A 55 1.98 -0.90 -20.35
C LEU A 55 1.16 0.02 -19.43
N ASP A 56 -0.16 -0.09 -19.52
CA ASP A 56 -1.09 0.49 -18.55
C ASP A 56 -1.55 -0.60 -17.60
N GLN A 57 -1.33 -0.37 -16.31
CA GLN A 57 -1.64 -1.32 -15.26
C GLN A 57 -2.59 -0.69 -14.24
N PRO A 58 -3.85 -1.13 -14.19
CA PRO A 58 -4.77 -0.77 -13.13
C PRO A 58 -4.27 -1.31 -11.78
N LEU A 59 -4.07 -0.43 -10.81
CA LEU A 59 -3.61 -0.76 -9.48
C LEU A 59 -4.31 0.13 -8.45
N CYS A 60 -5.01 -0.49 -7.49
CA CYS A 60 -5.67 0.21 -6.37
C CYS A 60 -6.61 1.36 -6.76
N GLY A 61 -7.34 1.22 -7.89
CA GLY A 61 -8.27 2.25 -8.39
C GLY A 61 -7.63 3.30 -9.30
N ASP A 62 -6.31 3.28 -9.43
CA ASP A 62 -5.52 4.12 -10.31
C ASP A 62 -4.99 3.33 -11.52
N THR A 63 -4.47 4.02 -12.54
CA THR A 63 -3.76 3.39 -13.67
C THR A 63 -2.32 3.85 -13.71
N GLU A 64 -1.40 2.96 -13.38
CA GLU A 64 0.04 3.20 -13.51
C GLU A 64 0.50 2.96 -14.94
N MET A 65 1.38 3.82 -15.45
CA MET A 65 1.84 3.77 -16.84
C MET A 65 3.32 3.43 -16.91
N TRP A 66 3.69 2.56 -17.84
CA TRP A 66 5.08 2.23 -18.15
C TRP A 66 5.40 2.64 -19.58
N LYS A 67 6.58 3.21 -19.78
CA LYS A 67 7.15 3.47 -21.11
C LYS A 67 8.46 2.71 -21.28
N MET A 68 8.62 2.04 -22.41
CA MET A 68 9.75 1.19 -22.71
C MET A 68 10.40 1.64 -24.02
N SER A 69 11.73 1.64 -24.07
CA SER A 69 12.46 2.13 -25.24
C SER A 69 13.84 1.50 -25.38
N GLY A 70 14.47 1.70 -26.55
CA GLY A 70 15.84 1.26 -26.80
C GLY A 70 15.98 -0.25 -26.87
N TRP A 71 14.99 -0.94 -27.43
CA TRP A 71 15.02 -2.37 -27.71
C TRP A 71 16.22 -2.70 -28.59
N ALA A 72 17.16 -3.48 -28.06
CA ALA A 72 18.35 -3.86 -28.81
C ALA A 72 18.87 -5.22 -28.36
N ALA A 73 19.48 -5.95 -29.30
CA ALA A 73 20.14 -7.23 -29.03
C ALA A 73 21.49 -7.07 -28.31
N ARG A 74 22.10 -5.87 -28.37
CA ARG A 74 23.44 -5.60 -27.79
C ARG A 74 23.53 -5.81 -26.28
N TRP A 75 22.40 -5.83 -25.59
CA TRP A 75 22.31 -6.06 -24.15
C TRP A 75 22.20 -7.54 -23.78
N SER A 76 22.04 -8.41 -24.78
CA SER A 76 21.81 -9.83 -24.60
C SER A 76 23.12 -10.60 -24.66
N SER A 77 23.41 -11.38 -23.62
CA SER A 77 24.42 -12.45 -23.70
C SER A 77 23.95 -13.65 -24.53
N ALA A 78 22.69 -13.66 -24.98
CA ALA A 78 22.10 -14.69 -25.83
C ALA A 78 21.74 -14.15 -27.23
N PRO A 79 22.26 -14.74 -28.33
CA PRO A 79 21.90 -14.34 -29.69
C PRO A 79 20.38 -14.36 -29.93
N GLY A 80 19.89 -13.35 -30.67
CA GLY A 80 18.50 -13.31 -31.16
C GLY A 80 17.45 -12.83 -30.16
N ARG A 81 17.82 -12.41 -28.94
CA ARG A 81 16.89 -11.83 -27.97
C ARG A 81 17.09 -10.33 -27.86
N ILE A 82 16.00 -9.57 -27.88
CA ILE A 82 15.99 -8.13 -27.64
C ILE A 82 15.36 -7.82 -26.29
N PHE A 83 15.88 -6.82 -25.61
CA PHE A 83 15.37 -6.31 -24.34
C PHE A 83 15.42 -4.78 -24.38
N PRO A 84 14.46 -4.07 -23.78
CA PRO A 84 14.50 -2.61 -23.77
C PRO A 84 15.62 -2.11 -22.86
N ALA A 85 16.36 -1.11 -23.34
CA ALA A 85 17.44 -0.49 -22.58
C ALA A 85 16.94 0.38 -21.42
N LYS A 86 15.71 0.91 -21.54
CA LYS A 86 15.15 1.89 -20.61
C LYS A 86 13.68 1.63 -20.34
N PHE A 87 13.30 1.72 -19.07
CA PHE A 87 11.91 1.72 -18.63
C PHE A 87 11.65 2.95 -17.78
N LYS A 88 10.51 3.59 -17.96
CA LYS A 88 10.01 4.61 -17.05
C LYS A 88 8.66 4.19 -16.54
N HIS A 89 8.54 4.10 -15.22
CA HIS A 89 7.29 3.91 -14.52
C HIS A 89 6.78 5.28 -14.08
N PHE A 90 5.55 5.60 -14.45
CA PHE A 90 4.85 6.81 -14.04
C PHE A 90 3.75 6.39 -13.07
N ALA A 91 3.97 6.71 -11.80
CA ALA A 91 2.96 6.52 -10.78
C ALA A 91 1.91 7.63 -10.92
N VAL A 92 0.65 7.28 -10.65
CA VAL A 92 -0.40 8.30 -10.46
C VAL A 92 0.00 9.20 -9.30
N GLY A 93 -0.04 10.52 -9.48
CA GLY A 93 0.40 11.51 -8.50
C GLY A 93 1.74 12.22 -8.77
N GLY A 94 2.38 11.96 -9.92
CA GLY A 94 3.50 12.77 -10.43
C GLY A 94 4.90 12.22 -10.16
N GLY A 95 5.02 11.17 -9.35
CA GLY A 95 6.28 10.43 -9.17
C GLY A 95 6.62 9.55 -10.39
N HIS A 96 7.91 9.40 -10.69
CA HIS A 96 8.35 8.44 -11.69
C HIS A 96 9.64 7.72 -11.27
N HIS A 97 9.75 6.45 -11.64
CA HIS A 97 10.98 5.68 -11.53
C HIS A 97 11.56 5.44 -12.92
N ALA A 98 12.86 5.65 -13.08
CA ALA A 98 13.57 5.34 -14.32
C ALA A 98 14.53 4.19 -14.07
N TYR A 99 14.46 3.18 -14.94
CA TYR A 99 15.31 2.00 -14.90
C TYR A 99 16.13 1.94 -16.18
N GLN A 100 17.39 1.54 -16.04
CA GLN A 100 18.29 1.28 -17.15
C GLN A 100 18.78 -0.15 -17.09
N THR A 101 18.77 -0.84 -18.23
CA THR A 101 19.33 -2.17 -18.35
C THR A 101 20.81 -2.08 -18.67
N GLU A 102 21.64 -2.65 -17.80
CA GLU A 102 23.07 -2.82 -18.05
C GLU A 102 23.36 -4.14 -18.75
N THR A 103 22.72 -5.22 -18.29
CA THR A 103 22.85 -6.57 -18.86
C THR A 103 21.51 -7.29 -18.85
N PHE A 104 21.29 -8.15 -19.85
CA PHE A 104 20.18 -9.08 -19.91
C PHE A 104 20.69 -10.41 -20.46
N GLY A 105 20.17 -11.51 -19.92
CA GLY A 105 20.56 -12.84 -20.38
C GLY A 105 19.63 -13.91 -19.85
N PRO A 106 19.68 -15.11 -20.43
CA PRO A 106 19.04 -16.27 -19.83
C PRO A 106 19.62 -16.46 -18.43
N ALA A 107 18.75 -16.66 -17.44
CA ALA A 107 19.21 -17.10 -16.14
C ALA A 107 19.94 -18.44 -16.32
N ALA A 108 21.26 -18.45 -16.08
CA ALA A 108 22.10 -19.64 -16.21
C ALA A 108 21.67 -20.78 -15.25
N ARG A 109 20.90 -20.43 -14.21
CA ARG A 109 20.33 -21.36 -13.25
C ARG A 109 18.83 -21.47 -13.50
N ARG A 110 18.36 -22.69 -13.80
CA ARG A 110 17.01 -23.08 -13.39
C ARG A 110 17.05 -23.04 -11.87
N PHE A 111 16.42 -22.03 -11.27
CA PHE A 111 16.15 -22.07 -9.84
C PHE A 111 15.21 -23.24 -9.62
N PRO A 112 15.65 -24.29 -8.91
CA PRO A 112 14.74 -25.34 -8.51
C PRO A 112 13.59 -24.66 -7.75
N VAL A 113 12.34 -25.04 -8.02
CA VAL A 113 11.17 -24.41 -7.37
C VAL A 113 11.28 -24.54 -5.85
N GLU A 114 11.93 -25.61 -5.39
CA GLU A 114 12.30 -25.87 -4.01
C GLU A 114 13.36 -24.93 -3.40
N GLN A 115 13.97 -24.02 -4.17
CA GLN A 115 14.74 -22.86 -3.66
C GLN A 115 13.84 -21.65 -3.37
N PHE A 116 12.65 -21.56 -3.97
CA PHE A 116 11.62 -20.60 -3.57
C PHE A 116 10.86 -21.13 -2.36
N ARG A 117 11.58 -21.36 -1.27
CA ARG A 117 10.94 -21.59 0.03
C ARG A 117 10.64 -20.23 0.62
N MET A 118 9.43 -20.09 1.15
CA MET A 118 9.15 -18.99 2.05
C MET A 118 10.25 -18.98 3.13
N PRO A 119 10.95 -17.86 3.35
CA PRO A 119 11.95 -17.81 4.40
C PRO A 119 11.29 -18.20 5.72
N ALA A 120 12.02 -18.93 6.57
CA ALA A 120 11.56 -19.22 7.92
C ALA A 120 11.43 -17.88 8.65
N MET A 121 10.21 -17.34 8.68
CA MET A 121 9.89 -16.13 9.41
C MET A 121 9.60 -16.54 10.85
N PRO A 122 10.38 -16.09 11.83
CA PRO A 122 10.04 -16.34 13.23
C PRO A 122 8.63 -15.78 13.51
N LEU A 123 7.87 -16.48 14.34
CA LEU A 123 6.50 -16.12 14.69
C LEU A 123 6.44 -14.69 15.24
N LEU A 124 7.40 -14.35 16.11
CA LEU A 124 7.60 -13.00 16.64
C LEU A 124 8.87 -12.38 16.04
N PRO A 125 8.81 -11.14 15.58
CA PRO A 125 10.01 -10.38 15.24
C PRO A 125 10.97 -10.29 16.45
N PRO A 126 12.30 -10.36 16.22
CA PRO A 126 13.29 -10.32 17.31
C PRO A 126 13.44 -8.94 17.97
N ASP A 127 12.68 -7.95 17.52
CA ASP A 127 12.69 -6.58 18.02
C ASP A 127 11.74 -6.35 19.21
N THR A 128 11.05 -7.40 19.64
CA THR A 128 9.93 -7.32 20.58
C THR A 128 10.29 -7.89 21.94
N VAL A 129 9.92 -7.19 23.01
CA VAL A 129 10.06 -7.64 24.40
C VAL A 129 8.75 -7.44 25.13
N TYR A 130 8.42 -8.41 25.98
CA TYR A 130 7.30 -8.36 26.92
C TYR A 130 7.84 -8.29 28.34
N ASP A 131 7.30 -7.37 29.14
CA ASP A 131 7.55 -7.31 30.58
C ASP A 131 6.36 -7.92 31.33
N ASP A 132 6.52 -9.15 31.81
CA ASP A 132 5.48 -9.90 32.52
C ASP A 132 5.10 -9.25 33.87
N ALA A 133 5.90 -8.31 34.38
CA ALA A 133 5.57 -7.55 35.58
C ALA A 133 4.59 -6.40 35.31
N VAL A 134 4.34 -6.06 34.03
CA VAL A 134 3.45 -4.97 33.62
C VAL A 134 2.10 -5.53 33.17
N SER A 135 1.02 -4.92 33.66
CA SER A 135 -0.34 -5.33 33.29
C SER A 135 -0.57 -5.23 31.77
N PRO A 136 -1.15 -6.25 31.13
CA PRO A 136 -1.54 -6.20 29.71
C PRO A 136 -2.76 -5.30 29.46
N HIS A 137 -3.45 -4.85 30.50
CA HIS A 137 -4.59 -3.95 30.38
C HIS A 137 -4.12 -2.51 30.18
N VAL A 138 -4.42 -1.96 29.01
CA VAL A 138 -4.08 -0.58 28.66
C VAL A 138 -5.34 0.30 28.61
N PRO A 139 -5.29 1.55 29.09
CA PRO A 139 -6.38 2.49 28.92
C PRO A 139 -6.68 2.73 27.43
N ILE A 140 -7.97 2.80 27.09
CA ILE A 140 -8.45 3.16 25.77
C ILE A 140 -9.43 4.32 25.86
N TRP A 141 -9.50 5.11 24.80
CA TRP A 141 -10.47 6.18 24.67
C TRP A 141 -11.24 6.03 23.37
N ARG A 142 -12.53 6.34 23.40
CA ARG A 142 -13.36 6.35 22.21
C ARG A 142 -13.58 7.80 21.78
N ALA A 143 -13.12 8.13 20.58
CA ALA A 143 -13.39 9.43 19.99
C ALA A 143 -14.85 9.53 19.54
N ALA A 144 -15.41 10.74 19.46
CA ALA A 144 -16.76 10.96 18.90
C ALA A 144 -16.90 10.46 17.45
N SER A 145 -15.79 10.48 16.69
CA SER A 145 -15.67 9.88 15.36
C SER A 145 -15.70 8.34 15.33
N GLY A 146 -15.79 7.68 16.49
CA GLY A 146 -15.86 6.22 16.60
C GLY A 146 -14.51 5.51 16.71
N HIS A 147 -13.40 6.20 16.44
CA HIS A 147 -12.04 5.66 16.56
C HIS A 147 -11.70 5.27 18.00
N ILE A 148 -10.93 4.20 18.14
CA ILE A 148 -10.32 3.82 19.41
C ILE A 148 -8.90 4.36 19.46
N LEU A 149 -8.58 4.99 20.57
CA LEU A 149 -7.31 5.65 20.83
C LEU A 149 -6.58 4.96 21.97
N VAL A 150 -5.26 4.85 21.81
CA VAL A 150 -4.31 4.42 22.85
C VAL A 150 -3.25 5.49 23.04
N ARG A 151 -2.53 5.46 24.16
CA ARG A 151 -1.48 6.42 24.47
C ARG A 151 -0.16 5.69 24.73
N PRO A 152 0.62 5.37 23.68
CA PRO A 152 1.90 4.68 23.84
C PRO A 152 3.00 5.66 24.27
N ARG A 153 4.13 5.10 24.72
CA ARG A 153 5.39 5.85 24.86
C ARG A 153 6.23 5.64 23.61
N ILE A 154 6.80 6.72 23.09
CA ILE A 154 7.75 6.71 21.97
C ILE A 154 9.06 7.27 22.49
N ASN A 155 10.15 6.51 22.36
CA ASN A 155 11.45 6.85 22.96
C ASN A 155 11.39 7.10 24.48
N GLY A 156 10.42 6.49 25.18
CA GLY A 156 10.17 6.69 26.61
C GLY A 156 9.22 7.85 26.95
N THR A 157 8.87 8.70 25.98
CA THR A 157 8.01 9.87 26.20
C THR A 157 6.56 9.58 25.81
N GLU A 158 5.60 9.98 26.65
CA GLU A 158 4.17 10.01 26.27
C GLU A 158 3.90 11.20 25.37
N GLY A 159 3.79 10.95 24.07
CA GLY A 159 3.75 12.03 23.08
C GLY A 159 2.39 12.39 22.51
N GLY A 160 1.34 11.61 22.80
CA GLY A 160 -0.01 11.85 22.31
C GLY A 160 -0.80 10.55 22.09
N TYR A 161 -2.01 10.68 21.55
CA TYR A 161 -2.89 9.55 21.26
C TYR A 161 -2.60 8.97 19.88
N MET A 162 -2.72 7.67 19.72
CA MET A 162 -2.66 6.99 18.43
C MET A 162 -3.92 6.19 18.18
N VAL A 163 -4.41 6.18 16.93
CA VAL A 163 -5.55 5.37 16.51
C VAL A 163 -5.13 3.91 16.43
N VAL A 164 -5.92 3.00 16.97
CA VAL A 164 -5.77 1.55 16.73
C VAL A 164 -6.52 1.20 15.45
N ASP A 165 -5.82 0.82 14.39
CA ASP A 165 -6.40 0.65 13.05
C ASP A 165 -5.96 -0.67 12.40
N THR A 166 -6.88 -1.63 12.31
CA THR A 166 -6.63 -2.93 11.66
C THR A 166 -6.45 -2.83 10.14
N GLY A 167 -6.85 -1.72 9.52
CA GLY A 167 -6.66 -1.45 8.09
C GLY A 167 -5.29 -0.84 7.76
N ALA A 168 -4.53 -0.38 8.75
CA ALA A 168 -3.23 0.22 8.53
C ALA A 168 -2.14 -0.85 8.38
N SER A 169 -1.34 -0.74 7.32
CA SER A 169 -0.24 -1.69 7.00
C SER A 169 0.96 -1.60 7.94
N GLY A 170 1.02 -0.57 8.79
CA GLY A 170 2.09 -0.38 9.77
C GLY A 170 1.87 0.86 10.64
N PHE A 171 2.91 1.28 11.36
CA PHE A 171 2.88 2.52 12.14
C PHE A 171 2.84 3.78 11.26
N VAL A 172 2.02 4.74 11.67
CA VAL A 172 1.99 6.09 11.11
C VAL A 172 2.21 7.10 12.21
N ILE A 173 2.92 8.18 11.90
CA ILE A 173 3.10 9.32 12.81
C ILE A 173 2.93 10.64 12.04
N SER A 174 2.41 11.66 12.69
CA SER A 174 2.33 12.99 12.07
C SER A 174 3.73 13.58 11.88
N PRO A 175 3.97 14.38 10.82
CA PRO A 175 5.26 15.06 10.63
C PRO A 175 5.67 15.89 11.85
N LYS A 176 4.72 16.63 12.45
CA LYS A 176 4.95 17.41 13.68
C LYS A 176 5.44 16.53 14.83
N ALA A 177 4.72 15.44 15.13
CA ALA A 177 5.11 14.52 16.20
C ALA A 177 6.46 13.85 15.93
N SER A 178 6.77 13.50 14.68
CA SER A 178 8.09 12.93 14.33
C SER A 178 9.24 13.89 14.67
N VAL A 179 9.07 15.18 14.39
CA VAL A 179 10.06 16.22 14.71
C VAL A 179 10.12 16.46 16.21
N ASP A 180 8.98 16.67 16.86
CA ASP A 180 8.90 16.98 18.30
C ASP A 180 9.49 15.86 19.17
N MET A 181 9.42 14.61 18.71
CA MET A 181 9.98 13.44 19.39
C MET A 181 11.42 13.08 18.99
N GLY A 182 12.03 13.85 18.08
CA GLY A 182 13.39 13.64 17.59
C GLY A 182 13.59 12.26 16.95
N LEU A 183 12.68 11.87 16.06
CA LEU A 183 12.77 10.61 15.33
C LEU A 183 13.70 10.73 14.11
N ASP A 184 14.38 9.63 13.78
CA ASP A 184 15.37 9.61 12.70
C ASP A 184 14.66 9.42 11.34
N ALA A 185 14.57 10.49 10.56
CA ALA A 185 13.99 10.47 9.22
C ALA A 185 14.92 9.80 8.19
N PHE A 186 14.37 8.95 7.33
CA PHE A 186 15.08 8.32 6.21
C PHE A 186 14.12 7.92 5.09
N GLY A 187 14.56 7.99 3.83
CA GLY A 187 13.79 7.55 2.66
C GLY A 187 12.52 8.36 2.39
N GLU A 188 12.09 8.41 1.13
CA GLU A 188 10.89 9.13 0.70
C GLU A 188 10.04 8.21 -0.18
N LEU A 189 8.71 8.29 -0.04
CA LEU A 189 7.76 7.53 -0.83
C LEU A 189 6.45 8.31 -1.03
N TYR A 190 5.60 7.82 -1.92
CA TYR A 190 4.22 8.28 -2.08
C TYR A 190 3.26 7.22 -1.55
N ALA A 191 2.58 7.51 -0.44
CA ALA A 191 1.69 6.56 0.23
C ALA A 191 0.28 6.68 -0.35
N ALA A 192 -0.34 5.55 -0.70
CA ALA A 192 -1.74 5.53 -1.13
C ALA A 192 -2.68 5.66 0.08
N SER A 193 -3.59 6.62 0.02
CA SER A 193 -4.66 6.85 0.99
C SER A 193 -6.00 6.96 0.27
N ILE A 194 -7.12 6.92 1.02
CA ILE A 194 -8.48 7.11 0.47
C ILE A 194 -8.65 8.47 -0.23
N ALA A 195 -7.79 9.45 0.10
CA ALA A 195 -7.75 10.78 -0.49
C ALA A 195 -6.74 10.93 -1.66
N GLY A 196 -6.10 9.84 -2.10
CA GLY A 196 -5.05 9.84 -3.14
C GLY A 196 -3.65 9.57 -2.58
N LYS A 197 -2.61 9.73 -3.43
CA LYS A 197 -1.21 9.52 -3.01
C LYS A 197 -0.63 10.77 -2.36
N VAL A 198 -0.06 10.63 -1.17
CA VAL A 198 0.52 11.74 -0.38
C VAL A 198 2.03 11.50 -0.21
N PRO A 199 2.90 12.51 -0.38
CA PRO A 199 4.32 12.36 -0.05
C PRO A 199 4.45 11.98 1.43
N ALA A 200 5.24 10.95 1.67
CA ALA A 200 5.48 10.36 2.97
C ALA A 200 6.98 10.08 3.13
N GLN A 201 7.45 10.14 4.37
CA GLN A 201 8.83 9.88 4.74
C GLN A 201 8.84 8.75 5.76
N PHE A 202 9.83 7.86 5.71
CA PHE A 202 9.99 6.92 6.82
C PHE A 202 10.74 7.60 7.95
N THR A 203 10.38 7.22 9.17
CA THR A 203 11.07 7.68 10.36
C THR A 203 11.25 6.51 11.31
N LYS A 204 12.29 6.57 12.14
CA LYS A 204 12.63 5.51 13.08
C LYS A 204 12.58 6.04 14.50
N ALA A 205 11.86 5.33 15.36
CA ALA A 205 11.99 5.51 16.81
C ALA A 205 13.01 4.52 17.36
N ARG A 206 13.64 4.82 18.51
CA ARG A 206 14.44 3.87 19.27
C ARG A 206 13.55 2.82 19.93
N THR A 207 12.44 3.26 20.51
CA THR A 207 11.46 2.40 21.15
C THR A 207 10.03 2.89 20.95
N TRP A 208 9.10 1.96 20.89
CA TRP A 208 7.66 2.18 21.04
C TRP A 208 7.13 1.20 22.07
N SER A 209 6.35 1.66 23.05
CA SER A 209 5.79 0.77 24.06
C SER A 209 4.34 1.09 24.44
N LEU A 210 3.59 0.03 24.76
CA LEU A 210 2.19 0.08 25.18
C LEU A 210 1.92 -1.11 26.11
N GLY A 211 1.59 -0.83 27.37
CA GLY A 211 1.48 -1.87 28.39
C GLY A 211 2.81 -2.65 28.54
N PRO A 212 2.81 -3.99 28.55
CA PRO A 212 4.00 -4.81 28.71
C PRO A 212 4.85 -4.88 27.42
N LEU A 213 4.28 -4.49 26.27
CA LEU A 213 4.93 -4.61 24.98
C LEU A 213 5.89 -3.45 24.74
N THR A 214 7.13 -3.78 24.38
CA THR A 214 8.11 -2.84 23.81
C THR A 214 8.63 -3.35 22.47
N ILE A 215 8.60 -2.47 21.46
CA ILE A 215 9.15 -2.71 20.12
C ILE A 215 10.39 -1.82 19.96
N ARG A 216 11.51 -2.42 19.57
CA ARG A 216 12.79 -1.73 19.34
C ARG A 216 12.93 -1.34 17.88
N ASN A 217 13.47 -0.15 17.65
CA ASN A 217 13.76 0.37 16.31
C ASN A 217 12.57 0.33 15.32
N PRO A 218 11.31 0.59 15.73
CA PRO A 218 10.18 0.51 14.82
C PRO A 218 10.30 1.59 13.73
N VAL A 219 9.95 1.21 12.51
CA VAL A 219 9.83 2.11 11.38
C VAL A 219 8.38 2.61 11.33
N MET A 220 8.22 3.91 11.15
CA MET A 220 6.93 4.58 11.02
C MET A 220 6.91 5.37 9.72
N MET A 221 5.74 5.54 9.14
CA MET A 221 5.54 6.40 7.98
C MET A 221 4.97 7.74 8.43
N THR A 222 5.48 8.85 7.89
CA THR A 222 4.89 10.17 8.15
C THR A 222 3.68 10.41 7.26
N MET A 223 2.58 10.89 7.85
CA MET A 223 1.37 11.28 7.11
C MET A 223 0.64 12.40 7.85
N ASN A 224 -0.02 13.32 7.13
CA ASN A 224 -0.90 14.28 7.78
C ASN A 224 -2.15 13.57 8.33
N LEU A 225 -2.47 13.81 9.60
CA LEU A 225 -3.58 13.18 10.33
C LEU A 225 -4.69 14.17 10.70
N GLU A 226 -4.59 15.42 10.23
CA GLU A 226 -5.58 16.45 10.50
C GLU A 226 -6.99 16.03 10.03
N GLY A 227 -7.99 16.24 10.88
CA GLY A 227 -9.39 15.91 10.60
C GLY A 227 -9.74 14.41 10.67
N LEU A 228 -8.75 13.51 10.80
CA LEU A 228 -8.99 12.06 10.88
C LEU A 228 -9.86 11.69 12.08
N VAL A 229 -9.54 12.27 13.24
CA VAL A 229 -10.23 11.98 14.50
C VAL A 229 -10.90 13.23 15.04
N ARG A 230 -12.18 13.10 15.40
CA ARG A 230 -12.97 14.14 16.08
C ARG A 230 -13.39 13.67 17.47
N GLY A 231 -13.37 14.59 18.44
CA GLY A 231 -13.80 14.35 19.83
C GLY A 231 -12.92 13.37 20.59
N GLY A 232 -11.61 13.37 20.34
CA GLY A 232 -10.63 12.63 21.15
C GLY A 232 -10.25 13.41 22.42
N PRO A 233 -9.63 12.75 23.40
CA PRO A 233 -9.17 13.35 24.67
C PRO A 233 -7.95 14.27 24.53
N GLY A 234 -7.38 14.40 23.33
CA GLY A 234 -6.23 15.24 23.05
C GLY A 234 -5.66 14.97 21.65
N ASP A 235 -4.45 15.43 21.42
CA ASP A 235 -3.79 15.37 20.11
C ASP A 235 -3.59 13.92 19.65
N VAL A 236 -4.10 13.63 18.45
CA VAL A 236 -3.85 12.36 17.75
C VAL A 236 -2.61 12.53 16.90
N ILE A 237 -1.56 11.83 17.29
CA ILE A 237 -0.22 11.96 16.72
C ILE A 237 0.12 10.83 15.74
N GLY A 238 -0.67 9.76 15.69
CA GLY A 238 -0.31 8.58 14.92
C GLY A 238 -1.39 7.52 14.76
N ILE A 239 -1.04 6.47 14.02
CA ILE A 239 -1.84 5.26 13.83
C ILE A 239 -0.98 4.05 14.17
N VAL A 240 -1.59 3.10 14.89
CA VAL A 240 -1.02 1.81 15.25
C VAL A 240 -1.72 0.73 14.42
N GLY A 241 -0.98 0.23 13.44
CA GLY A 241 -1.47 -0.77 12.49
C GLY A 241 -0.88 -2.16 12.70
N TYR A 242 -0.67 -2.86 11.58
CA TYR A 242 -0.18 -4.23 11.51
C TYR A 242 1.06 -4.53 12.36
N ASP A 243 1.94 -3.55 12.58
CA ASP A 243 3.12 -3.71 13.44
C ASP A 243 2.78 -4.16 14.87
N LEU A 244 1.68 -3.65 15.44
CA LEU A 244 1.18 -4.10 16.74
C LEU A 244 0.54 -5.49 16.62
N PHE A 245 -0.37 -5.67 15.67
CA PHE A 245 -1.17 -6.91 15.55
C PHE A 245 -0.33 -8.13 15.18
N ARG A 246 0.82 -7.95 14.52
CA ARG A 246 1.77 -9.02 14.26
C ARG A 246 2.52 -9.47 15.52
N ARG A 247 2.60 -8.61 16.54
CA ARG A 247 3.41 -8.84 17.74
C ARG A 247 2.57 -9.24 18.94
N ALA A 248 1.31 -8.81 19.02
CA ALA A 248 0.45 -8.99 20.19
C ALA A 248 -0.95 -9.50 19.82
N VAL A 249 -1.54 -10.30 20.72
CA VAL A 249 -2.98 -10.54 20.73
C VAL A 249 -3.65 -9.29 21.30
N VAL A 250 -4.45 -8.61 20.49
CA VAL A 250 -5.18 -7.41 20.91
C VAL A 250 -6.63 -7.79 21.17
N ALA A 251 -7.01 -7.85 22.45
CA ALA A 251 -8.40 -8.05 22.86
C ALA A 251 -9.08 -6.69 23.05
N MET A 252 -10.07 -6.40 22.23
CA MET A 252 -10.87 -5.17 22.34
C MET A 252 -12.16 -5.46 23.12
N PRO A 253 -12.62 -4.55 23.99
CA PRO A 253 -13.90 -4.72 24.67
C PRO A 253 -15.04 -4.73 23.64
N ARG A 254 -16.12 -5.46 23.96
CA ARG A 254 -17.33 -5.43 23.14
C ARG A 254 -17.86 -4.00 23.09
N MET A 255 -17.94 -3.45 21.88
CA MET A 255 -18.56 -2.16 21.62
C MET A 255 -20.08 -2.35 21.75
N ILE A 256 -20.67 -1.94 22.87
CA ILE A 256 -22.14 -1.85 23.00
C ILE A 256 -22.57 -0.65 22.14
N GLY A 257 -23.40 -0.92 21.13
CA GLY A 257 -23.79 0.06 20.12
C GLY A 257 -24.50 1.26 20.73
N GLY A 258 -23.97 2.45 20.47
CA GLY A 258 -24.77 3.67 20.51
C GLY A 258 -25.58 3.71 19.22
N GLY A 259 -26.87 3.39 19.32
CA GLY A 259 -27.83 3.76 18.28
C GLY A 259 -27.86 5.27 18.09
N PRO A 260 -28.48 5.77 16.99
CA PRO A 260 -28.70 7.20 16.85
C PRO A 260 -29.48 7.71 18.07
N PRO A 261 -29.24 8.95 18.52
CA PRO A 261 -30.04 9.53 19.59
C PRO A 261 -31.49 9.47 19.14
N ASP A 262 -32.33 8.79 19.91
CA ASP A 262 -33.78 8.82 19.72
C ASP A 262 -34.20 10.28 19.57
N GLY A 263 -34.94 10.56 18.51
CA GLY A 263 -35.48 11.88 18.22
C GLY A 263 -36.43 12.31 19.33
N GLY A 264 -35.87 12.87 20.40
CA GLY A 264 -36.58 13.59 21.44
C GLY A 264 -36.99 14.94 20.89
N GLY A 265 -38.13 14.97 20.20
CA GLY A 265 -38.72 16.19 19.67
C GLY A 265 -40.24 16.15 19.72
N GLY A 266 -40.82 16.71 20.78
CA GLY A 266 -42.15 17.32 20.70
C GLY A 266 -43.19 16.87 21.71
N ALA A 267 -43.12 17.37 22.94
CA ALA A 267 -44.33 17.66 23.71
C ALA A 267 -44.15 19.01 24.42
N SER A 268 -44.67 20.05 23.77
CA SER A 268 -44.90 21.36 24.36
C SER A 268 -45.96 21.25 25.45
N GLY A 269 -45.59 21.47 26.71
CA GLY A 269 -46.52 21.63 27.84
C GLY A 269 -46.33 23.00 28.47
N ARG A 270 -47.26 23.92 28.16
CA ARG A 270 -47.32 25.29 28.70
C ARG A 270 -47.45 25.30 30.22
N ALA A 271 -46.76 26.26 30.83
CA ALA A 271 -47.05 26.73 32.18
C ALA A 271 -48.44 27.41 32.25
N ARG A 272 -49.23 26.99 33.23
CA ARG A 272 -50.23 27.76 34.01
C ARG A 272 -50.16 27.08 35.40
N GLY A 273 -49.94 27.75 36.52
CA GLY A 273 -50.54 29.01 36.95
C GLY A 273 -51.72 28.65 37.85
N GLU A 274 -51.51 28.80 39.16
CA GLU A 274 -52.36 28.47 40.34
C GLU A 274 -52.24 27.05 40.91
#